data_AF-A0A822Y0Z8-F1
#
_entry.id   AF-A0A822Y0Z8-F1
#
_cell.length_a   1.000
_cell.length_b   1.000
_cell.length_c   1.000
_cell.angle_alpha   90.00
_cell.angle_beta   90.00
_cell.angle_gamma   90.00
#
_symmetry.space_group_name_H-M   'P 1'
#
loop_
_entity.id
_entity.type
_entity.pdbx_description
1 polymer ?
#
loop_
_entity_poly.entity_id
_entity_poly.type
_entity_poly.pdbx_seq_one_letter_code
_entity_poly.pdbx_strand_id
1 'polypeptide(L)' 'MLLGQPSVNFNQYGGYVTVDGSAGWALFYYFVEAPDAMSRPLVLWINGGVLITNF' A
#
# COMPACT_ATOMS: atom_id res chain seq x y z
N MET A 1 -3.28 -7.63 9.86
CA MET A 1 -4.26 -7.23 10.90
C MET A 1 -3.96 -5.78 11.29
N LEU A 2 -4.98 -4.92 11.29
CA LEU A 2 -4.87 -3.52 11.73
C LEU A 2 -5.52 -3.37 13.12
N LEU A 3 -4.99 -2.48 13.96
CA LEU A 3 -5.50 -2.25 15.32
C LEU A 3 -6.94 -1.72 15.24
N GLY A 4 -7.88 -2.36 15.93
CA GLY A 4 -9.31 -1.95 15.94
C GLY A 4 -10.08 -2.29 14.66
N GLN A 5 -9.49 -3.03 13.71
CA GLN A 5 -10.20 -3.46 12.51
C GLN A 5 -11.19 -4.58 12.84
N PRO A 6 -12.45 -4.51 12.38
CA PRO A 6 -13.37 -5.64 12.47
C PRO A 6 -12.84 -6.85 11.67
N SER A 7 -13.40 -8.03 11.93
CA SER A 7 -13.05 -9.21 11.14
C SER A 7 -13.36 -8.97 9.67
N VAL A 8 -12.36 -9.14 8.81
CA VAL A 8 -12.48 -9.03 7.36
C VAL A 8 -12.11 -10.36 6.71
N ASN A 9 -12.68 -10.62 5.54
CA ASN A 9 -12.48 -11.86 4.78
C ASN A 9 -11.60 -11.66 3.53
N PHE A 10 -10.72 -10.66 3.55
CA PHE A 10 -9.74 -10.40 2.50
C PHE A 10 -8.34 -10.28 3.09
N ASN A 11 -7.33 -10.62 2.30
CA ASN A 11 -5.95 -10.42 2.69
C ASN A 11 -5.54 -8.96 2.45
N GLN A 12 -4.68 -8.46 3.33
CA GLN A 12 -4.11 -7.12 3.19
C GLN A 12 -2.64 -7.13 3.61
N TYR A 13 -1.84 -6.35 2.88
CA TYR A 13 -0.40 -6.31 3.00
C TYR A 13 0.05 -4.85 3.08
N GLY A 14 1.06 -4.58 3.89
CA GLY A 14 1.72 -3.29 3.96
C GLY A 14 3.23 -3.50 4.02
N GLY A 15 3.98 -2.63 3.36
CA GLY A 15 5.42 -2.76 3.28
C GLY A 15 6.10 -1.60 2.57
N TYR A 16 7.40 -1.72 2.41
CA TYR A 16 8.23 -0.75 1.71
C TYR A 16 8.87 -1.39 0.48
N VAL A 17 8.90 -0.65 -0.62
CA VAL A 17 9.68 -1.00 -1.82
C VAL A 17 10.80 0.02 -1.95
N THR A 18 12.05 -0.43 -1.87
CA THR A 18 13.21 0.42 -2.13
C THR A 18 13.20 0.85 -3.60
N VAL A 19 13.18 2.17 -3.83
CA VAL A 19 13.19 2.76 -5.18
C VAL A 19 14.54 3.37 -5.54
N ASP A 20 15.34 3.72 -4.54
CA ASP A 20 16.76 4.06 -4.71
C ASP A 20 17.55 3.59 -3.48
N GLY A 21 18.33 2.53 -3.67
CA GLY A 21 19.15 1.97 -2.59
C GLY A 21 20.33 2.85 -2.19
N SER A 22 20.85 3.67 -3.10
CA SER A 22 21.99 4.57 -2.82
C SER A 22 21.54 5.80 -2.05
N ALA A 23 20.38 6.37 -2.41
CA ALA A 23 19.76 7.47 -1.68
C ALA A 23 18.98 7.04 -0.44
N GLY A 24 18.78 5.73 -0.24
CA GLY A 24 18.00 5.17 0.87
C GLY A 24 16.49 5.42 0.74
N TRP A 25 15.99 5.67 -0.46
CA TRP A 25 14.58 5.96 -0.69
C TRP A 25 13.77 4.68 -0.82
N ALA A 26 12.67 4.62 -0.06
CA ALA A 26 11.68 3.57 -0.16
C ALA A 26 10.27 4.15 -0.13
N LEU A 27 9.39 3.60 -0.96
CA LEU A 27 7.97 3.94 -0.97
C LEU A 27 7.19 2.94 -0.14
N PHE A 28 6.36 3.45 0.76
CA PHE A 28 5.38 2.62 1.46
C PHE A 28 4.23 2.26 0.50
N TYR A 29 3.73 1.02 0.59
CA TYR A 29 2.50 0.59 -0.07
C TYR A 29 1.53 -0.06 0.92
N TYR A 30 0.25 0.02 0.58
CA TYR A 30 -0.83 -0.73 1.22
C TYR A 30 -1.66 -1.41 0.13
N PHE A 31 -1.74 -2.73 0.16
CA PHE A 31 -2.42 -3.55 -0.84
C PHE A 31 -3.51 -4.40 -0.18
N VAL A 32 -4.70 -4.41 -0.77
CA VAL A 32 -5.84 -5.22 -0.34
C VAL A 32 -6.28 -6.10 -1.51
N GLU A 33 -6.46 -7.39 -1.23
CA GLU A 33 -6.93 -8.33 -2.25
C GLU A 33 -8.46 -8.23 -2.43
N ALA A 34 -8.91 -8.37 -3.67
CA ALA A 34 -10.33 -8.56 -3.95
C ALA A 34 -10.74 -10.03 -3.68
N PRO A 35 -12.03 -10.31 -3.42
CA PRO A 35 -12.54 -11.67 -3.52
C PRO A 35 -12.26 -12.28 -4.90
N ASP A 36 -11.87 -13.55 -4.93
CA ASP A 36 -11.42 -14.27 -6.13
C ASP A 36 -10.24 -13.57 -6.84
N ALA A 37 -9.30 -13.04 -6.05
CA ALA A 37 -8.21 -12.14 -6.47
C ALA A 37 -7.53 -12.50 -7.79
N MET A 38 -7.25 -13.79 -8.03
CA MET A 38 -6.58 -14.29 -9.24
C MET A 38 -7.30 -13.96 -10.55
N SER A 39 -8.61 -13.72 -10.50
CA SER A 39 -9.45 -13.41 -11.66
C SER A 39 -9.76 -11.91 -11.82
N ARG A 40 -9.28 -11.08 -10.88
CA ARG A 40 -9.59 -9.65 -10.81
C ARG A 40 -8.41 -8.82 -11.32
N PRO A 41 -8.67 -7.64 -11.94
CA PRO A 41 -7.59 -6.75 -12.36
C PRO A 41 -6.87 -6.15 -11.17
N LEU A 42 -5.58 -5.82 -11.35
CA LEU A 42 -4.82 -5.00 -10.42
C LEU A 42 -5.13 -3.52 -10.66
N VAL A 43 -5.45 -2.79 -9.60
CA VAL A 43 -5.66 -1.33 -9.63
C VAL A 43 -4.61 -0.65 -8.78
N LEU A 44 -3.85 0.27 -9.38
CA LEU A 44 -2.93 1.14 -8.68
C LEU A 44 -3.62 2.49 -8.41
N TRP A 45 -3.75 2.86 -7.14
CA TRP A 45 -4.29 4.15 -6.72
C TRP A 45 -3.15 5.09 -6.27
N ILE A 46 -3.01 6.24 -6.94
CA ILE A 46 -2.02 7.26 -6.61
C ILE A 46 -2.76 8.57 -6.35
N ASN A 47 -2.62 9.10 -5.14
CA ASN A 47 -3.10 10.45 -4.82
C ASN A 47 -2.09 11.50 -5.26
N GLY A 48 -2.58 12.67 -5.68
CA GLY A 48 -1.75 13.85 -5.96
C GLY A 48 -1.69 14.82 -4.77
N GLY A 49 -1.04 15.96 -4.99
CA GLY A 49 -0.89 17.03 -4.01
C GLY A 49 0.55 17.57 -3.96
N VAL A 50 0.75 18.68 -3.26
CA VAL A 50 2.10 19.14 -2.91
C VAL A 50 2.50 18.46 -1.61
N LEU A 51 3.63 17.77 -1.64
CA LEU A 51 4.26 17.29 -0.42
C LEU A 51 4.85 18.49 0.33
N ILE A 52 4.04 19.14 1.17
CA ILE A 52 4.50 20.11 2.15
C ILE A 52 4.89 19.33 3.41
N THR A 53 6.17 18.97 3.52
CA THR A 53 6.71 18.49 4.78
C THR A 53 7.19 19.70 5.61
N ASN A 54 6.40 20.09 6.61
CA ASN A 54 6.96 20.75 7.80
C ASN A 54 7.27 19.63 8.79
N PHE A 55 8.49 19.09 8.70
CA PHE A 55 9.11 18.34 9.79
C PHE A 55 10.27 19.19 10.32
#